data_AF-A0A316VK06-F1
#
_entry.id   AF-A0A316VK06-F1
#
_cell.length_a   1.000
_cell.length_b   1.000
_cell.length_c   1.000
_cell.angle_alpha   90.00
_cell.angle_beta   90.00
_cell.angle_gamma   90.00
#
_symmetry.space_group_name_H-M   'P 1'
#
loop_
_entity.id
_entity.type
_entity.pdbx_description
1 polymer ?
#
loop_
_entity_poly.entity_id
_entity_poly.type
_entity_poly.pdbx_seq_one_letter_code
_entity_poly.pdbx_strand_id
1 'polypeptide(L)' 'SYAGMIGQAILSSSDSRLSLNEIYNWIATVFPFFERGDRGWQNSIRHNLSLNKSFEKVERAANVPGKGGWWAIK' A
#
# COMPACT_ATOMS: atom_id res chain seq x y z
N SER A 1 2.59 -9.05 -10.50
CA SER A 1 3.73 -8.19 -10.10
C SER A 1 3.36 -7.44 -8.82
N TYR A 2 4.34 -6.91 -8.08
CA TYR A 2 4.05 -6.13 -6.86
C TYR A 2 3.21 -4.88 -7.13
N ALA A 3 3.52 -4.13 -8.19
CA ALA A 3 2.72 -2.99 -8.62
C ALA A 3 1.26 -3.35 -8.90
N GLY A 4 1.00 -4.49 -9.56
CA GLY A 4 -0.38 -4.95 -9.80
C GLY A 4 -1.15 -5.22 -8.51
N MET A 5 -0.53 -5.87 -7.52
CA MET A 5 -1.16 -6.14 -6.22
C MET A 5 -1.43 -4.85 -5.44
N ILE A 6 -0.48 -3.90 -5.45
CA ILE A 6 -0.67 -2.58 -4.83
C ILE A 6 -1.84 -1.84 -5.49
N GLY A 7 -1.89 -1.85 -6.82
CA GLY A 7 -2.97 -1.20 -7.59
C GLY A 7 -4.34 -1.78 -7.25
N GLN A 8 -4.46 -3.12 -7.22
CA GLN A 8 -5.71 -3.78 -6.82
C GLN A 8 -6.11 -3.44 -5.38
N ALA A 9 -5.14 -3.38 -4.45
CA ALA A 9 -5.41 -2.98 -3.07
C ALA A 9 -6.01 -1.57 -3.02
N ILE A 10 -5.37 -0.59 -3.65
CA ILE A 10 -5.81 0.80 -3.64
C ILE A 10 -7.19 0.94 -4.31
N LEU A 11 -7.40 0.32 -5.48
CA LEU A 11 -8.68 0.38 -6.21
C LEU A 11 -9.82 -0.33 -5.46
N SER A 12 -9.53 -1.26 -4.57
CA SER A 12 -10.54 -1.91 -3.73
C SER A 12 -10.99 -1.07 -2.54
N SER A 13 -10.25 0.00 -2.21
CA SER A 13 -10.60 0.91 -1.11
C SER A 13 -11.66 1.92 -1.56
N SER A 14 -12.59 2.28 -0.68
CA SER A 14 -13.63 3.28 -0.98
C SER A 14 -13.06 4.67 -1.30
N ASP A 15 -11.91 4.98 -0.70
CA ASP A 15 -11.28 6.30 -0.77
C ASP A 15 -10.21 6.38 -1.86
N SER A 16 -10.04 5.32 -2.67
CA SER A 16 -8.98 5.20 -3.69
C SER A 16 -7.57 5.48 -3.14
N ARG A 17 -7.35 5.23 -1.85
CA ARG A 17 -6.08 5.43 -1.15
C ARG A 17 -5.97 4.50 0.04
N LEU A 18 -4.77 4.03 0.32
CA LEU A 18 -4.48 3.17 1.47
C LEU A 18 -3.16 3.55 2.12
N SER A 19 -3.04 3.35 3.42
CA SER A 19 -1.76 3.41 4.11
C SER A 19 -0.91 2.18 3.78
N LEU A 20 0.40 2.27 4.01
CA LEU A 20 1.31 1.15 3.81
C LEU A 20 0.87 -0.12 4.58
N ASN A 21 0.38 0.06 5.80
CA ASN A 21 -0.07 -1.06 6.63
C ASN A 21 -1.36 -1.70 6.10
N GLU A 22 -2.28 -0.90 5.57
CA GLU A 22 -3.49 -1.43 4.94
C GLU A 22 -3.19 -2.17 3.65
N ILE A 23 -2.23 -1.69 2.84
CA ILE A 23 -1.73 -2.42 1.66
C ILE A 23 -1.18 -3.79 2.09
N TYR A 24 -0.39 -3.84 3.17
CA TYR A 24 0.09 -5.13 3.69
C TYR A 24 -1.05 -6.05 4.12
N ASN A 25 -2.03 -5.52 4.84
CA ASN A 25 -3.16 -6.32 5.33
C ASN A 25 -4.01 -6.85 4.18
N TRP A 26 -4.29 -6.02 3.18
CA TRP A 26 -5.07 -6.41 2.02
C TRP A 26 -4.35 -7.51 1.23
N ILE A 27 -3.06 -7.34 0.95
CA ILE A 27 -2.27 -8.34 0.21
C ILE A 27 -2.22 -9.66 0.98
N ALA A 28 -1.97 -9.64 2.29
CA ALA A 28 -1.94 -10.85 3.11
C ALA A 28 -3.31 -11.54 3.21
N THR A 29 -4.40 -10.78 3.06
CA THR A 29 -5.77 -11.32 3.07
C THR A 29 -6.14 -11.96 1.73
N VAL A 30 -5.78 -11.30 0.62
CA VAL A 30 -6.15 -11.75 -0.74
C VAL A 30 -5.20 -12.82 -1.27
N PHE A 31 -3.93 -12.78 -0.88
CA PHE A 31 -2.90 -13.70 -1.31
C PHE A 31 -2.25 -14.37 -0.08
N PRO A 32 -2.81 -15.49 0.42
CA PRO A 32 -2.38 -16.13 1.65
C PRO A 32 -0.90 -16.54 1.73
N PHE A 33 -0.21 -16.60 0.57
CA PHE A 33 1.24 -16.82 0.50
C PHE A 33 2.05 -15.67 1.12
N PHE A 34 1.52 -14.45 1.15
CA PHE A 34 2.23 -13.27 1.64
C PHE A 34 1.96 -13.03 3.13
N GLU A 35 2.62 -13.82 3.98
CA GLU A 35 2.49 -13.69 5.42
C GLU A 35 3.01 -12.33 5.92
N ARG A 36 2.29 -11.69 6.85
CA ARG A 36 2.70 -10.39 7.43
C ARG A 36 4.03 -10.43 8.20
N GLY A 37 4.52 -11.60 8.58
CA GLY A 37 5.82 -11.73 9.22
C GLY A 37 6.99 -11.58 8.25
N ASP A 38 6.77 -11.82 6.96
CA ASP A 38 7.84 -11.82 5.97
C ASP A 38 8.21 -10.39 5.53
N ARG A 39 9.44 -10.00 5.86
CA ARG A 39 10.00 -8.69 5.55
C ARG A 39 10.42 -8.56 4.08
N GLY A 40 10.63 -9.67 3.38
CA GLY A 40 11.11 -9.71 1.99
C GLY A 40 10.12 -9.02 1.06
N TRP A 41 8.89 -9.54 0.97
CA TRP A 41 7.87 -8.96 0.11
C TRP A 41 7.44 -7.57 0.58
N GLN A 42 7.39 -7.31 1.89
CA GLN A 42 7.08 -5.98 2.42
C GLN A 42 8.10 -4.92 1.97
N ASN A 43 9.37 -5.32 1.85
CA ASN A 43 10.41 -4.48 1.30
C ASN A 43 10.18 -4.20 -0.19
N SER A 44 9.81 -5.24 -0.96
CA SER A 44 9.45 -5.08 -2.36
C SER A 44 8.23 -4.17 -2.56
N ILE A 45 7.25 -4.21 -1.67
CA ILE A 45 6.10 -3.29 -1.68
C ILE A 45 6.55 -1.84 -1.44
N ARG A 46 7.34 -1.57 -0.40
CA ARG A 46 7.87 -0.20 -0.14
C ARG A 46 8.68 0.32 -1.31
N HIS A 47 9.52 -0.53 -1.89
CA HIS A 47 10.32 -0.20 -3.06
C HIS A 47 9.45 0.17 -4.28
N ASN A 48 8.40 -0.61 -4.55
CA ASN A 48 7.48 -0.34 -5.65
C ASN A 48 6.69 0.95 -5.44
N LEU A 49 6.21 1.22 -4.21
CA LEU A 49 5.50 2.45 -3.90
C LEU A 49 6.37 3.70 -4.14
N SER A 50 7.66 3.64 -3.82
CA SER A 50 8.57 4.77 -4.01
C SER A 50 9.08 4.96 -5.45
N LEU A 51 9.32 3.88 -6.20
CA LEU A 51 9.92 3.96 -7.54
C LEU A 51 8.91 4.00 -8.68
N ASN A 52 7.72 3.41 -8.49
CA ASN A 52 6.75 3.34 -9.57
C ASN A 52 5.94 4.64 -9.65
N LYS A 53 6.01 5.30 -10.81
CA LYS A 53 5.33 6.57 -11.11
C LYS A 53 3.80 6.49 -11.06
N SER A 54 3.23 5.29 -11.08
CA SER A 54 1.79 5.08 -10.92
C SER A 54 1.31 5.31 -9.49
N PHE A 55 2.20 5.32 -8.50
CA PHE A 55 1.84 5.56 -7.11
C PHE A 55 2.37 6.90 -6.63
N GLU A 56 1.55 7.60 -5.86
CA GLU A 56 1.94 8.85 -5.23
C GLU A 56 1.61 8.83 -3.74
N LYS A 57 2.46 9.52 -2.97
CA LYS A 57 2.26 9.69 -1.54
C LYS A 57 1.38 10.90 -1.31
N VAL A 58 0.22 10.68 -0.70
CA VAL A 58 -0.73 11.73 -0.34
C VAL A 58 -0.55 12.07 1.14
N GLU A 59 -0.42 13.36 1.43
CA GLU A 59 -0.28 13.82 2.81
C GLU A 59 -1.56 13.56 3.61
N ARG A 60 -1.40 13.24 4.88
CA ARG A 60 -2.54 13.17 5.80
C ARG A 60 -2.96 14.59 6.14
N ALA A 61 -4.27 14.83 6.23
CA ALA A 61 -4.76 16.07 6.81
C ALA A 61 -4.19 16.22 8.23
N ALA A 62 -3.76 17.43 8.59
CA ALA A 62 -3.06 17.71 9.86
C ALA A 62 -3.86 17.27 11.11
N ASN A 63 -5.17 17.18 10.99
CA ASN A 63 -6.08 16.81 12.07
C ASN A 63 -6.34 15.30 12.20
N VAL A 64 -5.77 14.46 11.32
CA VAL A 64 -5.97 13.01 11.36
C VAL A 64 -4.75 12.33 11.99
N PRO A 65 -4.86 11.80 13.22
CA PRO A 65 -3.74 11.12 13.86
C PRO A 65 -3.36 9.83 13.11
N GLY A 66 -2.06 9.56 13.00
CA GLY A 66 -1.55 8.25 12.60
C GLY A 66 -0.19 8.29 11.91
N LYS A 67 0.46 7.14 11.86
CA LYS A 67 1.84 6.98 11.36
C LYS A 67 1.86 6.81 9.85
N GLY A 68 2.62 7.66 9.16
CA GLY A 68 2.88 7.56 7.72
C GLY A 68 1.88 8.33 6.86
N GLY A 69 2.13 8.32 5.54
CA GLY A 69 1.25 8.94 4.54
C GLY A 69 0.21 7.95 3.98
N TRP A 70 -0.66 8.47 3.13
CA TRP A 70 -1.50 7.67 2.25
C TRP A 70 -0.77 7.38 0.95
N TRP A 71 -1.15 6.30 0.27
CA TRP A 71 -0.72 5.97 -1.07
C TRP A 71 -1.95 5.88 -1.97
N ALA A 72 -1.90 6.58 -3.09
CA ALA A 72 -2.94 6.59 -4.11
C ALA A 72 -2.34 6.23 -5.48
N ILE A 73 -3.21 5.89 -6.43
CA ILE A 73 -2.84 5.79 -7.83
C ILE A 73 -3.00 7.18 -8.45
N LYS A 74 -1.98 7.61 -9.20
CA LYS A 74 -1.99 8.87 -9.93
C LYS A 74 -2.94 8.85 -11.13
#